data_AF-A0A0M2UZ72-F1
#
_entry.id   AF-A0A0M2UZ72-F1
#
_cell.length_a   1.000
_cell.length_b   1.000
_cell.length_c   1.000
_cell.angle_alpha   90.00
_cell.angle_beta   90.00
_cell.angle_gamma   90.00
#
_symmetry.space_group_name_H-M   'P 1'
#
loop_
_entity.id
_entity.type
_entity.pdbx_description
1 polymer ?
#
loop_
_entity_poly.entity_id
_entity_poly.type
_entity_poly.pdbx_seq_one_letter_code
_entity_poly.pdbx_strand_id
1 'polypeptide(L)'
;MRVLLILLLFTLSGCQLLSQQGPASQPEPEFVPAEDTASAEESLPLPEEVPLSLSDDPATLQAWVKYRASLLDNRALWRESLTELAEPDPVQMLQRIILQLHPDTPYLTRLRVQMQLAEQIAELPPGLAALISWDLTFNQKLLETESAVSALTRLNAQQHDNIDRLQKTNKDLQKKIDALTQIEAQLNQSINEGNNGQR
;
A
#
# COMPACT_ATOMS: atom_id res chain seq x y z
N MET A 1 29.27 -13.04 27.84
CA MET A 1 28.17 -12.73 26.89
C MET A 1 27.83 -13.84 25.91
N ARG A 2 28.77 -14.70 25.45
CA ARG A 2 28.43 -15.81 24.52
C ARG A 2 27.64 -16.96 25.17
N VAL A 3 27.91 -17.28 26.45
CA VAL A 3 27.20 -18.34 27.19
C VAL A 3 25.73 -17.99 27.48
N LEU A 4 25.45 -16.70 27.68
CA LEU A 4 24.10 -16.19 27.95
C LEU A 4 23.19 -16.23 26.71
N LEU A 5 23.79 -16.17 25.52
CA LEU A 5 23.10 -16.24 24.23
C LEU A 5 22.71 -17.69 23.87
N ILE A 6 23.50 -18.67 24.32
CA ILE A 6 23.23 -20.11 24.10
C ILE A 6 22.08 -20.58 25.00
N LEU A 7 22.00 -20.11 26.25
CA LEU A 7 20.89 -20.41 27.16
C LEU A 7 19.54 -19.87 26.67
N LEU A 8 19.54 -18.76 25.93
CA LEU A 8 18.34 -18.11 25.41
C LEU A 8 17.79 -18.78 24.13
N LEU A 9 18.62 -19.55 23.42
CA LEU A 9 18.22 -20.31 22.22
C LEU A 9 17.55 -21.65 22.58
N PHE A 10 17.84 -22.21 23.76
CA PHE A 10 17.25 -23.48 24.20
C PHE A 10 15.79 -23.38 24.67
N THR A 11 15.30 -22.19 25.01
CA THR A 11 13.92 -22.00 25.49
C THR A 11 12.89 -21.87 24.36
N LEU A 12 13.32 -21.75 23.08
CA LEU A 12 12.41 -21.67 21.93
C LEU A 12 12.07 -23.03 21.29
N SER A 13 12.67 -24.14 21.72
CA SER A 13 12.45 -25.47 21.11
C SER A 13 11.64 -26.42 22.00
N GLY A 14 10.48 -25.98 22.47
CA GLY A 14 9.60 -26.84 23.26
C GLY A 14 8.15 -26.39 23.25
N CYS A 15 7.42 -26.68 22.17
CA CYS A 15 5.95 -26.76 22.16
C CYS A 15 5.38 -27.36 20.84
N GLN A 16 6.04 -28.35 20.22
CA GLN A 16 5.45 -29.12 19.10
C GLN A 16 5.34 -30.63 19.40
N LEU A 17 5.44 -31.03 20.66
CA LEU A 17 5.37 -32.43 21.06
C LEU A 17 4.26 -32.70 22.07
N LEU A 18 3.03 -32.30 21.74
CA LEU A 18 1.84 -32.81 22.43
C LEU A 18 0.61 -32.80 21.51
N SER A 19 0.69 -33.57 20.42
CA SER A 19 -0.50 -34.02 19.69
C SER A 19 -0.21 -35.35 18.99
N GLN A 20 0.03 -36.37 19.79
CA GLN A 20 -0.13 -37.76 19.35
C GLN A 20 -0.58 -38.59 20.55
N GLN A 21 -1.88 -38.96 20.56
CA GLN A 21 -2.36 -40.31 20.84
C GLN A 21 -3.90 -40.34 20.94
N GLY A 22 -4.53 -41.11 20.04
CA GLY A 22 -5.93 -41.50 20.11
C GLY A 22 -6.36 -42.17 18.79
N PRO A 23 -6.81 -43.44 18.78
CA PRO A 23 -6.50 -44.37 17.70
C PRO A 23 -7.56 -44.52 16.60
N ALA A 24 -7.07 -45.18 15.54
CA ALA A 24 -7.75 -45.73 14.37
C ALA A 24 -9.20 -46.23 14.55
N SER A 25 -10.02 -45.93 13.55
CA SER A 25 -11.15 -46.77 13.13
C SER A 25 -11.42 -46.50 11.64
N GLN A 26 -10.88 -47.37 10.79
CA GLN A 26 -11.29 -47.54 9.40
C GLN A 26 -12.62 -48.32 9.41
N PRO A 27 -13.54 -48.03 8.48
CA PRO A 27 -13.63 -48.95 7.33
C PRO A 27 -13.92 -48.23 6.00
N GLU A 28 -13.20 -48.67 4.96
CA GLU A 28 -13.67 -48.68 3.57
C GLU A 28 -14.33 -50.05 3.31
N PRO A 29 -15.03 -50.32 2.20
CA PRO A 29 -15.48 -49.42 1.11
C PRO A 29 -16.95 -49.66 0.69
N GLU A 30 -17.57 -48.71 -0.02
CA GLU A 30 -18.59 -49.07 -1.00
C GLU A 30 -18.52 -48.13 -2.20
N PHE A 31 -18.04 -48.66 -3.32
CA PHE A 31 -17.92 -47.98 -4.60
C PHE A 31 -19.29 -48.03 -5.28
N VAL A 32 -19.98 -46.90 -5.35
CA VAL A 32 -21.20 -46.74 -6.15
C VAL A 32 -20.84 -45.92 -7.40
N PRO A 33 -21.29 -46.31 -8.60
CA PRO A 33 -20.76 -45.79 -9.86
C PRO A 33 -21.07 -44.31 -10.05
N ALA A 34 -20.13 -43.61 -10.70
CA ALA A 34 -20.24 -42.22 -11.09
C ALA A 34 -21.49 -41.98 -11.96
N GLU A 35 -22.43 -41.19 -11.42
CA GLU A 35 -23.39 -40.45 -12.25
C GLU A 35 -22.84 -39.05 -12.46
N ASP A 36 -22.70 -38.69 -13.74
CA ASP A 36 -22.40 -37.35 -14.24
C ASP A 36 -23.38 -36.33 -13.66
N THR A 37 -22.98 -35.66 -12.57
CA THR A 37 -23.55 -34.37 -12.22
C THR A 37 -22.74 -33.30 -12.92
N ALA A 38 -23.38 -32.70 -13.92
CA ALA A 38 -23.01 -31.46 -14.58
C ALA A 38 -22.19 -30.55 -13.66
N SER A 39 -21.10 -30.01 -14.20
CA SER A 39 -20.29 -28.94 -13.63
C SER A 39 -21.20 -27.80 -13.16
N ALA A 40 -21.67 -27.90 -11.91
CA ALA A 40 -22.07 -26.75 -11.14
C ALA A 40 -20.79 -25.92 -11.04
N GLU A 41 -20.81 -24.71 -11.58
CA GLU A 41 -19.86 -23.68 -11.17
C GLU A 41 -19.83 -23.74 -9.64
N GLU A 42 -18.71 -24.20 -9.11
CA GLU A 42 -18.44 -24.22 -7.69
C GLU A 42 -18.39 -22.74 -7.28
N SER A 43 -19.55 -22.21 -6.95
CA SER A 43 -19.68 -20.93 -6.25
C SER A 43 -18.80 -21.07 -5.03
N LEU A 44 -17.64 -20.42 -5.09
CA LEU A 44 -16.69 -20.36 -3.99
C LEU A 44 -17.50 -20.11 -2.72
N PRO A 45 -17.34 -20.94 -1.67
CA PRO A 45 -18.13 -20.77 -0.46
C PRO A 45 -17.96 -19.33 0.00
N LEU A 46 -19.09 -18.60 0.12
CA LEU A 46 -19.06 -17.27 0.71
C LEU A 46 -18.29 -17.38 2.03
N PRO A 47 -17.39 -16.44 2.35
CA PRO A 47 -16.72 -16.42 3.64
C PRO A 47 -17.77 -16.61 4.73
N GLU A 48 -17.58 -17.57 5.63
CA GLU A 48 -18.54 -17.88 6.71
C GLU A 48 -19.13 -16.58 7.24
N GLU A 49 -20.45 -16.41 7.07
CA GLU A 49 -21.18 -15.22 7.49
C GLU A 49 -21.03 -15.06 8.99
N VAL A 50 -19.99 -14.38 9.45
CA VAL A 50 -19.93 -13.92 10.83
C VAL A 50 -21.02 -12.86 10.92
N PRO A 51 -22.11 -13.07 11.67
CA PRO A 51 -23.19 -12.10 11.72
C PRO A 51 -22.63 -10.82 12.35
N LEU A 52 -22.49 -9.78 11.53
CA LEU A 52 -22.01 -8.47 11.95
C LEU A 52 -23.19 -7.61 12.35
N SER A 53 -23.01 -6.83 13.40
CA SER A 53 -23.96 -5.82 13.86
C SER A 53 -23.22 -4.55 14.28
N LEU A 54 -23.98 -3.47 14.42
CA LEU A 54 -23.49 -2.20 14.97
C LEU A 54 -23.77 -2.17 16.48
N SER A 55 -23.07 -3.02 17.23
CA SER A 55 -23.17 -3.11 18.69
C SER A 55 -21.78 -3.27 19.33
N ASP A 56 -21.71 -2.96 20.62
CA ASP A 56 -20.47 -2.99 21.42
C ASP A 56 -20.30 -4.28 22.23
N ASP A 57 -21.12 -5.30 21.98
CA ASP A 57 -20.94 -6.57 22.67
C ASP A 57 -19.63 -7.25 22.22
N PRO A 58 -18.95 -7.98 23.12
CA PRO A 58 -17.65 -8.58 22.80
C PRO A 58 -17.68 -9.55 21.61
N ALA A 59 -18.81 -10.23 21.38
CA ALA A 59 -18.95 -11.17 20.27
C ALA A 59 -18.96 -10.42 18.92
N THR A 60 -19.71 -9.32 18.85
CA THR A 60 -19.76 -8.43 17.68
C THR A 60 -18.41 -7.77 17.41
N LEU A 61 -17.71 -7.27 18.43
CA LEU A 61 -16.37 -6.70 18.24
C LEU A 61 -15.40 -7.76 17.72
N GLN A 62 -15.46 -8.98 18.27
CA GLN A 62 -14.65 -10.09 17.78
C GLN A 62 -15.01 -10.50 16.35
N ALA A 63 -16.29 -10.39 15.97
CA ALA A 63 -16.76 -10.61 14.62
C ALA A 63 -16.17 -9.59 13.64
N TRP A 64 -16.14 -8.30 14.00
CA TRP A 64 -15.49 -7.26 13.19
C TRP A 64 -13.99 -7.50 13.03
N VAL A 65 -13.29 -7.96 14.07
CA VAL A 65 -11.87 -8.36 13.95
C VAL A 65 -11.71 -9.52 12.96
N LYS A 66 -12.56 -10.55 13.04
CA LYS A 66 -12.51 -11.70 12.13
C LYS A 66 -12.82 -11.29 10.69
N TYR A 67 -13.83 -10.46 10.47
CA TYR A 67 -14.14 -9.88 9.16
C TYR A 67 -12.92 -9.19 8.57
N ARG A 68 -12.28 -8.30 9.34
CA ARG A 68 -11.07 -7.58 8.90
C ARG A 68 -9.91 -8.52 8.57
N ALA A 69 -9.71 -9.59 9.34
CA ALA A 69 -8.72 -10.61 9.03
C ALA A 69 -9.04 -11.32 7.71
N SER A 70 -10.31 -11.69 7.49
CA SER A 70 -10.75 -12.36 6.26
C SER A 70 -10.58 -11.52 4.98
N LEU A 71 -10.51 -10.19 5.10
CA LEU A 71 -10.22 -9.30 3.98
C LEU A 71 -8.83 -9.54 3.39
N LEU A 72 -7.86 -9.99 4.20
CA LEU A 72 -6.51 -10.30 3.72
C LEU A 72 -6.50 -11.54 2.84
N ASP A 73 -7.37 -12.50 3.12
CA ASP A 73 -7.41 -13.78 2.42
C ASP A 73 -8.30 -13.72 1.16
N ASN A 74 -9.46 -13.05 1.25
CA ASN A 74 -10.54 -13.17 0.26
C ASN A 74 -11.11 -11.84 -0.23
N ARG A 75 -10.26 -10.81 -0.36
CA ARG A 75 -10.70 -9.44 -0.73
C ARG A 75 -11.57 -9.36 -1.99
N ALA A 76 -11.23 -10.14 -3.03
CA ALA A 76 -11.95 -10.10 -4.30
C ALA A 76 -13.41 -10.53 -4.13
N LEU A 77 -13.63 -11.62 -3.39
CA LEU A 77 -14.96 -12.12 -3.06
C LEU A 77 -15.77 -11.11 -2.26
N TRP A 78 -15.15 -10.49 -1.24
CA TRP A 78 -15.80 -9.42 -0.48
C TRP A 78 -16.18 -8.20 -1.33
N ARG A 79 -15.37 -7.88 -2.35
CA ARG A 79 -15.70 -6.79 -3.26
C ARG A 79 -16.90 -7.14 -4.13
N GLU A 80 -16.93 -8.36 -4.68
CA GLU A 80 -18.02 -8.85 -5.51
C GLU A 80 -19.33 -8.87 -4.73
N SER A 81 -19.33 -9.55 -3.56
CA SER A 81 -20.52 -9.66 -2.71
C SER A 81 -21.07 -8.30 -2.26
N LEU A 82 -20.18 -7.36 -1.96
CA LEU A 82 -20.60 -6.02 -1.56
C LEU A 82 -20.95 -5.10 -2.74
N THR A 83 -20.55 -5.39 -3.98
CA THR A 83 -20.87 -4.52 -5.14
C THR A 83 -22.27 -4.80 -5.69
N GLU A 84 -22.76 -6.03 -5.53
CA GLU A 84 -24.07 -6.46 -6.04
C GLU A 84 -25.27 -5.91 -5.26
N LEU A 85 -25.03 -5.39 -4.05
CA LEU A 85 -26.08 -4.85 -3.19
C LEU A 85 -26.52 -3.45 -3.65
N ALA A 86 -27.75 -3.34 -4.16
CA ALA A 86 -28.32 -2.08 -4.64
C ALA A 86 -28.55 -1.06 -3.51
N GLU A 87 -29.00 -1.53 -2.34
CA GLU A 87 -29.23 -0.71 -1.15
C GLU A 87 -28.51 -1.35 0.05
N PRO A 88 -27.28 -0.91 0.38
CA PRO A 88 -26.56 -1.47 1.51
C PRO A 88 -27.19 -1.04 2.83
N ASP A 89 -27.34 -1.98 3.75
CA ASP A 89 -27.66 -1.64 5.14
C ASP A 89 -26.46 -0.95 5.83
N PRO A 90 -26.62 -0.40 7.06
CA PRO A 90 -25.53 0.27 7.77
C PRO A 90 -24.30 -0.61 8.04
N VAL A 91 -24.49 -1.92 8.26
CA VAL A 91 -23.39 -2.87 8.48
C VAL A 91 -22.62 -3.06 7.17
N GLN A 92 -23.33 -3.29 6.07
CA GLN A 92 -22.77 -3.45 4.73
C GLN A 92 -22.08 -2.16 4.26
N MET A 93 -22.61 -1.00 4.62
CA MET A 93 -21.97 0.29 4.36
C MET A 93 -20.62 0.37 5.08
N LEU A 94 -20.57 -0.03 6.35
CA LEU A 94 -19.33 -0.05 7.12
C LEU A 94 -18.33 -1.10 6.60
N GLN A 95 -18.82 -2.27 6.19
CA GLN A 95 -18.01 -3.30 5.53
C GLN A 95 -17.35 -2.76 4.25
N ARG A 96 -18.12 -2.07 3.40
CA ARG A 96 -17.62 -1.41 2.18
C ARG A 96 -16.57 -0.36 2.49
N ILE A 97 -16.81 0.48 3.49
CA ILE A 97 -15.86 1.50 3.93
C ILE A 97 -14.52 0.85 4.31
N ILE A 98 -14.55 -0.16 5.20
CA ILE A 98 -13.35 -0.86 5.66
C ILE A 98 -12.62 -1.52 4.48
N LEU A 99 -13.36 -2.16 3.58
CA LEU A 99 -12.79 -2.77 2.36
C LEU A 99 -12.09 -1.72 1.48
N GLN A 100 -12.71 -0.54 1.31
CA GLN A 100 -12.18 0.54 0.48
C GLN A 100 -11.01 1.29 1.13
N LEU A 101 -10.82 1.20 2.45
CA LEU A 101 -9.63 1.74 3.14
C LEU A 101 -8.36 0.90 2.91
N HIS A 102 -8.48 -0.28 2.28
CA HIS A 102 -7.33 -1.14 2.00
C HIS A 102 -6.27 -0.43 1.13
N PRO A 103 -4.96 -0.60 1.39
CA PRO A 103 -3.88 0.07 0.65
C PRO A 103 -3.93 -0.03 -0.87
N ASP A 104 -4.29 -1.21 -1.40
CA ASP A 104 -4.45 -1.46 -2.85
C ASP A 104 -5.58 -0.65 -3.52
N THR A 105 -6.47 -0.04 -2.75
CA THR A 105 -7.51 0.83 -3.29
C THR A 105 -6.88 2.15 -3.75
N PRO A 106 -7.28 2.71 -4.91
CA PRO A 106 -6.73 3.98 -5.40
C PRO A 106 -6.82 5.12 -4.38
N TYR A 107 -5.79 5.98 -4.35
CA TYR A 107 -5.65 7.10 -3.41
C TYR A 107 -6.93 7.93 -3.23
N LEU A 108 -7.53 8.39 -4.34
CA LEU A 108 -8.71 9.27 -4.29
C LEU A 108 -9.94 8.57 -3.71
N THR A 109 -10.07 7.26 -3.94
CA THR A 109 -11.15 6.47 -3.34
C THR A 109 -10.92 6.33 -1.85
N ARG A 110 -9.70 5.99 -1.42
CA ARG A 110 -9.34 5.95 0.01
C ARG A 110 -9.58 7.28 0.71
N LEU A 111 -9.14 8.40 0.11
CA LEU A 111 -9.34 9.73 0.66
C LEU A 111 -10.82 10.07 0.89
N ARG A 112 -11.68 9.78 -0.10
CA ARG A 112 -13.13 10.02 0.03
C ARG A 112 -13.72 9.21 1.19
N VAL A 113 -13.38 7.93 1.26
CA VAL A 113 -13.92 7.00 2.26
C VAL A 113 -13.38 7.32 3.65
N GLN A 114 -12.12 7.71 3.76
CA GLN A 114 -11.50 8.22 4.98
C GLN A 114 -12.28 9.41 5.54
N MET A 115 -12.61 10.39 4.69
CA MET A 115 -13.41 11.55 5.11
C MET A 115 -14.81 11.15 5.56
N GLN A 116 -15.49 10.30 4.79
CA GLN A 116 -16.81 9.80 5.14
C GLN A 116 -16.81 9.07 6.49
N LEU A 117 -15.85 8.18 6.71
CA LEU A 117 -15.74 7.45 7.97
C LEU A 117 -15.40 8.37 9.15
N ALA A 118 -14.56 9.39 8.93
CA ALA A 118 -14.22 10.36 9.98
C ALA A 118 -15.44 11.17 10.46
N GLU A 119 -16.43 11.40 9.60
CA GLU A 119 -17.70 12.02 9.97
C GLU A 119 -18.62 11.05 10.73
N GLN A 120 -18.68 9.79 10.28
CA GLN A 120 -19.61 8.78 10.80
C GLN A 120 -19.12 8.08 12.08
N ILE A 121 -17.81 8.14 12.38
CA ILE A 121 -17.24 7.38 13.50
C ILE A 121 -17.83 7.76 14.87
N ALA A 122 -18.30 9.01 15.02
CA ALA A 122 -18.94 9.48 16.25
C ALA A 122 -20.34 8.87 16.48
N GLU A 123 -20.97 8.35 15.42
CA GLU A 123 -22.29 7.71 15.47
C GLU A 123 -22.18 6.22 15.80
N LEU A 124 -20.97 5.64 15.69
CA LEU A 124 -20.73 4.25 16.01
C LEU A 124 -20.69 4.01 17.53
N PRO A 125 -21.11 2.82 17.98
CA PRO A 125 -20.88 2.38 19.36
C PRO A 125 -19.40 2.56 19.78
N PRO A 126 -19.10 3.05 21.00
CA PRO A 126 -17.74 3.40 21.43
C PRO A 126 -16.66 2.34 21.22
N GLY A 127 -16.97 1.07 21.49
CA GLY A 127 -16.03 -0.05 21.30
C GLY A 127 -15.73 -0.30 19.83
N LEU A 128 -16.77 -0.28 18.98
CA LEU A 128 -16.65 -0.41 17.53
C LEU A 128 -15.90 0.79 16.92
N ALA A 129 -16.24 2.01 17.36
CA ALA A 129 -15.55 3.23 16.99
C ALA A 129 -14.06 3.17 17.33
N ALA A 130 -13.72 2.69 18.53
CA ALA A 130 -12.33 2.51 18.94
C ALA A 130 -11.59 1.50 18.03
N LEU A 131 -12.23 0.38 17.69
CA LEU A 131 -11.65 -0.63 16.79
C LEU A 131 -11.35 -0.06 15.40
N ILE A 132 -12.25 0.76 14.87
CA ILE A 132 -12.14 1.35 13.52
C ILE A 132 -11.25 2.60 13.49
N SER A 133 -11.09 3.30 14.62
CA SER A 133 -10.21 4.46 14.72
C SER A 133 -8.76 4.15 14.35
N TRP A 134 -8.33 2.89 14.55
CA TRP A 134 -7.04 2.40 14.11
C TRP A 134 -6.91 2.43 12.57
N ASP A 135 -7.96 2.00 11.85
CA ASP A 135 -7.98 2.01 10.39
C ASP A 135 -7.94 3.42 9.85
N LEU A 136 -8.71 4.34 10.45
CA LEU A 136 -8.65 5.77 10.12
C LEU A 136 -7.23 6.33 10.31
N THR A 137 -6.61 6.08 11.46
CA THR A 137 -5.30 6.64 11.79
C THR A 137 -4.22 6.09 10.85
N PHE A 138 -4.26 4.80 10.58
CA PHE A 138 -3.33 4.14 9.68
C PHE A 138 -3.49 4.65 8.24
N ASN A 139 -4.72 4.69 7.74
CA ASN A 139 -5.01 5.15 6.39
C ASN A 139 -4.63 6.64 6.21
N GLN A 140 -4.87 7.48 7.22
CA GLN A 140 -4.41 8.87 7.22
C GLN A 140 -2.90 8.98 7.01
N LYS A 141 -2.10 8.20 7.75
CA LYS A 141 -0.64 8.20 7.61
C LYS A 141 -0.19 7.69 6.24
N LEU A 142 -0.89 6.70 5.70
CA LEU A 142 -0.62 6.18 4.37
C LEU A 142 -0.91 7.23 3.29
N LEU A 143 -2.05 7.92 3.37
CA LEU A 143 -2.43 9.00 2.45
C LEU A 143 -1.44 10.16 2.51
N GLU A 144 -1.08 10.61 3.72
CA GLU A 144 -0.06 11.65 3.93
C GLU A 144 1.27 11.28 3.25
N THR A 145 1.73 10.04 3.46
CA THR A 145 2.98 9.56 2.90
C THR A 145 2.94 9.49 1.38
N GLU A 146 1.87 8.95 0.81
CA GLU A 146 1.69 8.87 -0.65
C GLU A 146 1.65 10.27 -1.29
N SER A 147 0.96 11.21 -0.64
CA SER A 147 0.91 12.62 -1.09
C SER A 147 2.29 13.29 -1.03
N ALA A 148 3.08 13.01 0.02
CA ALA A 148 4.43 13.54 0.19
C ALA A 148 5.38 12.97 -0.86
N VAL A 149 5.33 11.67 -1.13
CA VAL A 149 6.14 11.01 -2.17
C VAL A 149 5.83 11.60 -3.54
N SER A 150 4.55 11.79 -3.87
CA SER A 150 4.14 12.42 -5.13
C SER A 150 4.67 13.86 -5.26
N ALA A 151 4.54 14.66 -4.20
CA ALA A 151 5.07 16.03 -4.18
C ALA A 151 6.59 16.08 -4.33
N LEU A 152 7.32 15.20 -3.61
CA LEU A 152 8.78 15.10 -3.71
C LEU A 152 9.23 14.64 -5.09
N THR A 153 8.53 13.69 -5.70
CA THR A 153 8.83 13.21 -7.05
C THR A 153 8.71 14.35 -8.07
N ARG A 154 7.64 15.14 -7.97
CA ARG A 154 7.44 16.33 -8.82
C ARG A 154 8.54 17.38 -8.60
N LEU A 155 8.90 17.64 -7.35
CA LEU A 155 9.97 18.59 -7.02
C LEU A 155 11.32 18.14 -7.59
N ASN A 156 11.64 16.86 -7.45
CA ASN A 156 12.89 16.29 -7.95
C ASN A 156 12.96 16.37 -9.48
N ALA A 157 11.87 16.03 -10.18
CA ALA A 157 11.78 16.20 -11.63
C ALA A 157 12.03 17.67 -12.06
N GLN A 158 11.40 18.63 -11.35
CA GLN A 158 11.62 20.05 -11.62
C GLN A 158 13.07 20.49 -11.35
N GLN A 159 13.70 19.97 -10.30
CA GLN A 159 15.11 20.25 -9.99
C GLN A 159 16.04 19.68 -11.07
N HIS A 160 15.77 18.47 -11.55
CA HIS A 160 16.53 17.84 -12.63
C HIS A 160 16.45 18.67 -13.91
N ASP A 161 15.24 19.07 -14.32
CA ASP A 161 15.04 19.95 -15.48
C ASP A 161 15.80 21.28 -15.36
N ASN A 162 15.83 21.86 -14.16
CA ASN A 162 16.57 23.10 -13.89
C ASN A 162 18.09 22.90 -13.99
N ILE A 163 18.61 21.79 -13.46
CA ILE A 163 20.03 21.44 -13.55
C ILE A 163 20.42 21.30 -15.03
N ASP A 164 19.64 20.58 -15.82
CA ASP A 164 19.93 20.38 -17.25
C ASP A 164 19.94 21.69 -18.03
N ARG A 165 18.99 22.59 -17.74
CA ARG A 165 18.96 23.94 -18.32
C ARG A 165 20.20 24.74 -17.93
N LEU A 166 20.57 24.75 -16.65
CA LEU A 166 21.75 25.45 -16.17
C LEU A 166 23.04 24.89 -16.79
N GLN A 167 23.17 23.57 -16.89
CA GLN A 167 24.31 22.94 -17.56
C GLN A 167 24.40 23.34 -19.04
N LYS A 168 23.27 23.39 -19.75
CA LYS A 168 23.24 23.84 -21.15
C LYS A 168 23.67 25.30 -21.29
N THR A 169 23.14 26.19 -20.43
CA THR A 169 23.53 27.60 -20.41
C THR A 169 25.00 27.77 -20.07
N ASN A 170 25.52 27.02 -19.10
CA ASN A 170 26.93 27.10 -18.71
C ASN A 170 27.85 26.66 -19.85
N LYS A 171 27.52 25.58 -20.56
CA LYS A 171 28.23 25.16 -21.78
C LYS A 171 28.20 26.23 -22.89
N ASP A 172 27.06 26.91 -23.07
CA ASP A 172 26.94 27.99 -24.07
C ASP A 172 27.80 29.21 -23.68
N LEU A 173 27.78 29.61 -22.41
CA LEU A 173 28.63 30.68 -21.89
C LEU A 173 30.12 30.34 -21.99
N GLN A 174 30.51 29.10 -21.69
CA GLN A 174 31.90 28.67 -21.85
C GLN A 174 32.36 28.82 -23.31
N LYS A 175 31.55 28.39 -24.29
CA LYS A 175 31.86 28.58 -25.71
C LYS A 175 32.01 30.04 -26.10
N LYS A 176 31.18 30.92 -25.53
CA LYS A 176 31.27 32.38 -25.77
C LYS A 176 32.55 32.96 -25.19
N ILE A 177 32.93 32.54 -23.98
CA ILE A 177 34.20 32.94 -23.36
C ILE A 177 35.38 32.49 -24.24
N ASP A 178 35.41 31.22 -24.63
CA ASP A 178 36.49 30.68 -25.46
C ASP A 178 36.61 31.44 -26.80
N ALA A 179 35.48 31.77 -27.43
CA ALA A 179 35.45 32.57 -28.65
C ALA A 179 35.98 33.99 -28.44
N LEU A 180 35.59 34.67 -27.35
CA LEU A 180 36.08 36.01 -27.03
C LEU A 180 37.59 35.98 -26.74
N THR A 181 38.07 35.00 -25.98
CA THR A 181 39.50 34.84 -25.71
C THR A 181 40.30 34.59 -26.99
N GLN A 182 39.76 33.83 -27.94
CA GLN A 182 40.39 33.63 -29.24
C GLN A 182 40.44 34.93 -30.07
N ILE A 183 39.37 35.73 -30.05
CA ILE A 183 39.33 37.04 -30.71
C ILE A 183 40.38 37.97 -30.09
N GLU A 184 40.48 38.04 -28.76
CA GLU A 184 41.49 38.85 -28.07
C GLU A 184 42.92 38.42 -28.43
N ALA A 185 43.18 37.12 -28.48
CA ALA A 185 44.49 36.60 -28.88
C ALA A 185 44.84 37.00 -30.33
N GLN A 186 43.91 36.91 -31.27
CA GLN A 186 44.09 37.35 -32.65
C GLN A 186 44.31 38.87 -32.77
N LEU A 187 43.58 39.66 -31.97
CA LEU A 187 43.72 41.11 -31.97
C LEU A 187 45.11 41.53 -31.46
N ASN A 188 45.58 40.94 -30.37
CA ASN A 188 46.91 41.22 -29.82
C ASN A 188 48.05 40.81 -30.77
N GLN A 189 47.88 39.71 -31.52
CA GLN A 189 48.84 39.30 -32.55
C GLN A 189 48.91 40.32 -33.70
N SER A 190 47.76 40.73 -34.24
CA SER A 190 47.72 41.69 -35.36
C SER A 190 48.28 43.08 -34.99
N ILE A 191 48.08 43.54 -33.75
CA ILE A 191 48.66 44.80 -33.26
C ILE A 191 50.20 44.71 -33.15
N ASN A 192 50.73 43.59 -32.67
CA ASN A 192 52.18 43.39 -32.54
C ASN A 192 52.88 43.24 -33.91
N GLU A 193 52.20 42.67 -34.91
CA GLU A 193 52.73 42.62 -36.28
C GLU A 193 52.66 43.97 -37.00
N GLY A 194 51.60 44.76 -36.78
CA GLY A 194 51.47 46.11 -37.34
C GLY A 194 52.53 47.11 -36.84
N ASN A 195 53.00 46.95 -35.61
CA ASN A 195 54.01 47.83 -35.00
C ASN A 195 55.46 47.51 -35.45
N ASN A 196 55.71 46.29 -35.97
CA ASN A 196 57.02 45.87 -36.48
C ASN A 196 57.24 46.21 -37.97
N GLY A 197 56.20 46.66 -38.70
CA GLY A 197 56.27 47.03 -40.12
C GLY A 197 56.55 48.51 -40.42
N GLN A 198 56.73 49.36 -39.41
CA GLN A 198 56.94 50.82 -39.57
C GLN A 198 58.35 51.32 -39.17
N ARG A 199 59.38 50.46 -39.22
CA ARG A 199 60.78 50.88 -39.02
C ARG A 199 61.59 50.77 -40.29
#